data_AF-A0A2W4WNN5-F1
#
_entry.id   AF-A0A2W4WNN5-F1
#
_cell.length_a   1.000
_cell.length_b   1.000
_cell.length_c   1.000
_cell.angle_alpha   90.00
_cell.angle_beta   90.00
_cell.angle_gamma   90.00
#
_symmetry.space_group_name_H-M   'P 1'
#
loop_
_entity.id
_entity.type
_entity.pdbx_description
1 polymer ?
#
loop_
_entity_poly.entity_id
_entity_poly.type
_entity_poly.pdbx_seq_one_letter_code
_entity_poly.pdbx_strand_id
1 'polypeptide(L)'
;MTDSFNHVTCPKCGYEENSTTAQKCEICGQPLKKGKSLAPVIAGVGAAVFLGALGFTGYNAFFRRPAPQATNPPAVPATPTDANNPGANPSPTAPTTTPGQPTDVANTLSWGDRVLFTDTSNADMQAGAAAYATGDYATAAAKFEAARKAIRNDPESLIYLNNARLGATPALGIAAVVPIGDTPNTARELLRGVAQAQDEAIKAGVPVKVLIADDRNDAGQAAAIANVLVQDPNVVGVIGHGTSTTTLAAAPIYQQGQLPMISPTSTTTELAALARDGGNFVFRVIPSDQFTGTTLARHMLSLGKNRPIIFYNSQSSYSKSLQEAFSTTLGLEGGQVAKLVDLSQGNPAAELQGSGADAIVLLPDSATFDAAIAVAQLNQGQLPMLAGDAFYRIEALQKGGASLTGTVVTVPWHPLKSMPPFAQTSSSLWGGDVNWRTALSYDAFQAFRSARSAGNVTAASGQQGRAAIGQALAGQGFSATGSTGAISFLPSGDRNTTVLLVQVEPGSRSGTGFDFVPLP
;
A
#
# COMPACT_ATOMS: atom_id res chain seq x y z
N MET A 1 31.91 12.99 11.83
CA MET A 1 33.11 13.00 10.98
C MET A 1 32.72 12.34 9.68
N THR A 2 32.79 13.08 8.59
CA THR A 2 32.35 12.67 7.25
C THR A 2 33.47 11.91 6.55
N ASP A 3 33.31 10.61 6.32
CA ASP A 3 34.19 9.88 5.41
C ASP A 3 33.84 10.26 3.97
N SER A 4 34.73 11.03 3.34
CA SER A 4 34.70 11.34 1.92
C SER A 4 35.20 10.11 1.15
N PHE A 5 34.29 9.35 0.56
CA PHE A 5 34.64 8.32 -0.42
C PHE A 5 35.15 9.02 -1.69
N ASN A 6 36.46 8.99 -1.92
CA ASN A 6 37.03 9.43 -3.18
C ASN A 6 36.56 8.48 -4.29
N HIS A 7 35.67 8.95 -5.17
CA HIS A 7 35.26 8.24 -6.39
C HIS A 7 36.16 8.63 -7.56
N VAL A 8 36.42 7.69 -8.47
CA VAL A 8 37.09 7.98 -9.75
C VAL A 8 36.11 7.69 -10.87
N THR A 9 35.81 8.70 -11.68
CA THR A 9 34.96 8.59 -12.86
C THR A 9 35.77 8.07 -14.04
N CYS A 10 35.31 6.99 -14.68
CA CYS A 10 35.93 6.47 -15.89
C CYS A 10 35.85 7.50 -17.03
N PRO A 11 36.98 7.95 -17.61
CA PRO A 11 36.96 9.00 -18.64
C PRO A 11 36.33 8.56 -19.96
N LYS A 12 36.10 7.25 -20.16
CA LYS A 12 35.53 6.71 -21.40
C LYS A 12 34.01 6.51 -21.32
N CYS A 13 33.49 6.06 -20.19
CA CYS A 13 32.06 5.72 -20.05
C CYS A 13 31.34 6.46 -18.92
N GLY A 14 32.03 7.30 -18.13
CA GLY A 14 31.41 8.09 -17.06
C GLY A 14 31.01 7.27 -15.82
N TYR A 15 31.32 5.97 -15.77
CA TYR A 15 31.01 5.11 -14.62
C TYR A 15 31.90 5.47 -13.42
N GLU A 16 31.29 5.68 -12.25
CA GLU A 16 32.00 6.01 -11.01
C GLU A 16 32.30 4.75 -10.20
N GLU A 17 33.57 4.53 -9.90
CA GLU A 17 34.04 3.38 -9.11
C GLU A 17 34.65 3.84 -7.78
N ASN A 18 34.57 2.97 -6.77
CA ASN A 18 35.18 3.19 -5.45
C ASN A 18 36.72 3.04 -5.57
N SER A 19 37.47 4.10 -5.24
CA SER A 19 38.87 4.26 -5.70
C SER A 19 39.93 3.45 -4.97
N THR A 20 39.59 2.58 -4.02
CA THR A 20 40.62 1.92 -3.18
C THR A 20 41.21 0.65 -3.78
N THR A 21 40.61 0.02 -4.80
CA THR A 21 41.12 -1.26 -5.35
C THR A 21 41.03 -1.45 -6.87
N ALA A 22 40.20 -0.69 -7.60
CA ALA A 22 40.00 -0.92 -9.04
C ALA A 22 41.16 -0.36 -9.91
N GLN A 23 41.85 -1.25 -10.64
CA GLN A 23 42.90 -0.85 -11.61
C GLN A 23 42.36 -0.65 -13.04
N LYS A 24 41.17 -1.19 -13.33
CA LYS A 24 40.48 -1.08 -14.63
C LYS A 24 38.98 -0.93 -14.37
N CYS A 25 38.33 -0.14 -15.23
CA CYS A 25 36.88 0.01 -15.21
C CYS A 25 36.19 -1.32 -15.54
N GLU A 26 35.23 -1.73 -14.72
CA GLU A 26 34.52 -3.01 -14.84
C GLU A 26 33.61 -3.07 -16.07
N ILE A 27 33.11 -1.93 -16.52
CA ILE A 27 32.21 -1.83 -17.68
C ILE A 27 32.96 -1.89 -19.00
N CYS A 28 34.12 -1.22 -19.11
CA CYS A 28 34.77 -1.02 -20.41
C CYS A 28 36.26 -1.41 -20.46
N GLY A 29 36.81 -1.95 -19.36
CA GLY A 29 38.19 -2.42 -19.26
C GLY A 29 39.26 -1.33 -19.29
N GLN A 30 38.88 -0.05 -19.25
CA GLN A 30 39.84 1.07 -19.31
C GLN A 30 40.67 1.19 -18.02
N PRO A 31 42.01 1.33 -18.09
CA PRO A 31 42.85 1.53 -16.92
C PRO A 31 42.57 2.86 -16.20
N LEU A 32 42.47 2.84 -14.87
CA LEU A 32 42.24 4.03 -14.04
C LEU A 32 43.56 4.53 -13.41
N LYS A 33 43.87 5.82 -13.49
CA LYS A 33 45.11 6.41 -12.92
C LYS A 33 44.96 6.61 -11.40
N LYS A 34 45.88 6.05 -10.60
CA LYS A 34 45.90 6.22 -9.13
C LYS A 34 46.10 7.70 -8.72
N GLY A 35 45.17 8.24 -7.93
CA GLY A 35 45.40 9.40 -7.09
C GLY A 35 46.21 9.02 -5.84
N LYS A 36 47.11 9.90 -5.37
CA LYS A 36 47.94 9.66 -4.18
C LYS A 36 47.05 9.64 -2.91
N SER A 37 47.04 8.53 -2.18
CA SER A 37 46.33 8.37 -0.90
C SER A 37 47.12 9.03 0.25
N LEU A 38 46.42 9.78 1.10
CA LEU A 38 46.86 10.14 2.46
C LEU A 38 46.35 9.08 3.45
N ALA A 39 47.22 8.65 4.36
CA ALA A 39 46.92 7.65 5.39
C ALA A 39 46.21 8.25 6.62
N PRO A 40 45.29 7.53 7.30
CA PRO A 40 44.67 8.01 8.53
C PRO A 40 45.47 7.62 9.78
N VAL A 41 45.56 8.55 10.74
CA VAL A 41 46.09 8.35 12.09
C VAL A 41 44.97 7.81 12.98
N ILE A 42 45.20 6.67 13.63
CA ILE A 42 44.30 6.07 14.62
C ILE A 42 44.62 6.69 15.99
N ALA A 43 43.63 7.31 16.62
CA ALA A 43 43.65 7.58 18.06
C ALA A 43 42.32 7.10 18.66
N GLY A 44 42.41 6.11 19.55
CA GLY A 44 41.28 5.52 20.23
C GLY A 44 40.77 6.37 21.39
N VAL A 45 39.47 6.30 21.65
CA VAL A 45 38.88 6.57 22.96
C VAL A 45 37.80 5.52 23.20
N GLY A 46 37.90 4.88 24.36
CA GLY A 46 37.15 3.70 24.75
C GLY A 46 35.73 3.97 25.23
N ALA A 47 35.08 2.84 25.49
CA ALA A 47 33.72 2.58 25.93
C ALA A 47 33.16 3.48 27.06
N ALA A 48 31.89 3.86 26.89
CA ALA A 48 30.89 3.90 27.96
C ALA A 48 29.47 3.93 27.34
N VAL A 49 28.81 2.77 27.23
CA VAL A 49 27.37 2.67 26.99
C VAL A 49 26.80 1.62 27.94
N PHE A 50 26.13 2.07 28.99
CA PHE A 50 25.08 1.32 29.69
C PHE A 50 24.21 2.31 30.49
N LEU A 51 22.92 2.33 30.14
CA LEU A 51 21.72 2.65 30.94
C LEU A 51 20.73 3.53 30.16
N GLY A 52 19.65 2.91 29.72
CA GLY A 52 18.51 3.58 29.07
C GLY A 52 17.43 2.61 28.62
N ALA A 53 17.15 1.56 29.41
CA ALA A 53 16.05 0.62 29.18
C ALA A 53 15.13 0.61 30.40
N LEU A 54 14.29 1.63 30.54
CA LEU A 54 13.09 1.62 31.41
C LEU A 54 12.13 2.69 30.91
N GLY A 55 11.15 2.28 30.11
CA GLY A 55 10.12 3.16 29.57
C GLY A 55 9.03 2.43 28.80
N PHE A 56 8.67 1.20 29.20
CA PHE A 56 7.52 0.50 28.62
C PHE A 56 6.95 -0.58 29.57
N THR A 57 6.64 -0.21 30.81
CA THR A 57 5.84 -1.03 31.72
C THR A 57 4.99 -0.13 32.60
N GLY A 58 3.80 0.23 32.12
CA GLY A 58 2.89 1.09 32.88
C GLY A 58 1.47 1.21 32.34
N TYR A 59 1.02 0.32 31.44
CA TYR A 59 -0.31 0.45 30.82
C TYR A 59 -1.29 -0.71 31.10
N ASN A 60 -0.90 -1.70 31.91
CA ASN A 60 -1.71 -2.91 32.13
C ASN A 60 -2.21 -3.15 33.57
N ALA A 61 -2.19 -2.14 34.44
CA ALA A 61 -2.53 -2.33 35.86
C ALA A 61 -3.76 -1.55 36.38
N PHE A 62 -4.48 -0.75 35.57
CA PHE A 62 -5.54 0.13 36.10
C PHE A 62 -6.97 -0.10 35.58
N PHE A 63 -7.22 -1.12 34.74
CA PHE A 63 -8.57 -1.51 34.33
C PHE A 63 -8.79 -3.02 34.45
N ARG A 64 -8.82 -3.54 35.69
CA ARG A 64 -9.52 -4.78 36.01
C ARG A 64 -10.77 -4.44 36.82
N ARG A 65 -11.92 -4.37 36.14
CA ARG A 65 -13.22 -4.53 36.80
C ARG A 65 -13.63 -6.01 36.71
N PRO A 66 -14.15 -6.62 37.77
CA PRO A 66 -14.60 -8.01 37.73
C PRO A 66 -15.83 -8.17 36.84
N ALA A 67 -15.89 -9.30 36.13
CA ALA A 67 -17.00 -9.69 35.26
C ALA A 67 -18.30 -9.87 36.08
N PRO A 68 -19.48 -9.41 35.59
CA PRO A 68 -20.76 -9.75 36.19
C PRO A 68 -21.14 -11.21 35.87
N GLN A 69 -21.63 -11.92 36.89
CA GLN A 69 -22.18 -13.28 36.79
C GLN A 69 -23.39 -13.33 35.85
N ALA A 70 -23.46 -14.41 35.07
CA ALA A 70 -24.61 -14.73 34.23
C ALA A 70 -25.81 -15.17 35.10
N THR A 71 -26.93 -14.46 34.98
CA THR A 71 -28.24 -14.90 35.48
C THR A 71 -29.19 -15.04 34.31
N ASN A 72 -29.76 -16.23 34.14
CA ASN A 72 -30.76 -16.56 33.11
C ASN A 72 -32.01 -15.67 33.25
N PRO A 73 -32.58 -15.16 32.15
CA PRO A 73 -33.88 -14.49 32.20
C PRO A 73 -35.04 -15.50 32.34
N PRO A 74 -36.11 -15.15 33.07
CA PRO A 74 -37.28 -16.02 33.26
C PRO A 74 -38.17 -16.05 32.01
N ALA A 75 -38.75 -17.23 31.75
CA ALA A 75 -39.75 -17.47 30.71
C ALA A 75 -41.08 -16.77 31.04
N VAL A 76 -41.74 -16.20 30.03
CA VAL A 76 -43.10 -15.64 30.13
C VAL A 76 -43.93 -16.13 28.92
N PRO A 77 -45.21 -16.53 29.10
CA PRO A 77 -45.90 -17.50 28.24
C PRO A 77 -46.67 -16.90 27.07
N ALA A 78 -46.94 -17.73 26.06
CA ALA A 78 -47.82 -17.46 24.91
C ALA A 78 -49.30 -17.41 25.34
N THR A 79 -50.13 -16.49 24.84
CA THR A 79 -51.15 -16.62 23.75
C THR A 79 -52.22 -15.51 23.96
N PRO A 80 -53.25 -15.27 23.11
CA PRO A 80 -53.53 -15.65 21.72
C PRO A 80 -53.89 -14.46 20.79
N THR A 81 -54.14 -14.81 19.52
CA THR A 81 -54.69 -14.05 18.38
C THR A 81 -55.92 -13.18 18.62
N ASP A 82 -56.03 -12.04 17.94
CA ASP A 82 -57.31 -11.60 17.34
C ASP A 82 -57.15 -10.61 16.18
N ALA A 83 -58.14 -10.67 15.29
CA ALA A 83 -58.19 -10.07 13.96
C ALA A 83 -58.84 -8.66 13.92
N ASN A 84 -58.70 -8.03 12.74
CA ASN A 84 -59.47 -6.92 12.17
C ASN A 84 -58.98 -5.46 12.32
N ASN A 85 -58.61 -4.93 11.14
CA ASN A 85 -59.10 -3.72 10.45
C ASN A 85 -58.04 -2.64 10.07
N PRO A 86 -58.13 -2.04 8.87
CA PRO A 86 -57.05 -1.33 8.18
C PRO A 86 -57.09 0.19 8.38
N GLY A 87 -55.96 0.85 8.16
CA GLY A 87 -55.88 2.31 8.09
C GLY A 87 -54.45 2.81 7.93
N ALA A 88 -54.21 3.54 6.84
CA ALA A 88 -52.92 4.00 6.36
C ALA A 88 -52.29 5.14 7.19
N ASN A 89 -50.96 5.13 7.35
CA ASN A 89 -50.04 6.22 6.98
C ASN A 89 -48.57 5.76 7.10
N PRO A 90 -47.62 6.32 6.33
CA PRO A 90 -46.31 5.73 6.08
C PRO A 90 -45.27 6.14 7.12
N SER A 91 -44.31 5.25 7.36
CA SER A 91 -43.07 5.51 8.11
C SER A 91 -41.89 4.93 7.33
N PRO A 92 -40.68 5.50 7.52
CA PRO A 92 -39.65 5.58 6.49
C PRO A 92 -38.99 4.24 6.23
N THR A 93 -38.86 3.91 4.95
CA THR A 93 -38.14 2.75 4.45
C THR A 93 -36.66 2.85 4.83
N ALA A 94 -36.24 1.96 5.71
CA ALA A 94 -34.84 1.57 5.83
C ALA A 94 -34.33 1.07 4.46
N PRO A 95 -33.09 1.39 4.05
CA PRO A 95 -32.53 0.85 2.82
C PRO A 95 -32.30 -0.66 3.00
N THR A 96 -33.16 -1.45 2.40
CA THR A 96 -32.95 -2.88 2.15
C THR A 96 -31.88 -3.02 1.08
N THR A 97 -30.63 -3.18 1.48
CA THR A 97 -29.61 -3.73 0.58
C THR A 97 -29.83 -5.23 0.49
N THR A 98 -30.48 -5.66 -0.58
CA THR A 98 -30.44 -7.06 -1.02
C THR A 98 -28.96 -7.46 -1.21
N PRO A 99 -28.51 -8.64 -0.73
CA PRO A 99 -27.20 -9.16 -1.10
C PRO A 99 -27.15 -9.26 -2.63
N GLY A 100 -26.23 -8.51 -3.24
CA GLY A 100 -26.02 -8.53 -4.68
C GLY A 100 -25.80 -9.97 -5.17
N GLN A 101 -26.29 -10.23 -6.38
CA GLN A 101 -26.05 -11.43 -7.19
C GLN A 101 -24.62 -11.98 -7.06
N PRO A 102 -24.37 -13.28 -7.34
CA PRO A 102 -23.01 -13.78 -7.45
C PRO A 102 -22.27 -12.89 -8.44
N THR A 103 -21.36 -12.08 -7.92
CA THR A 103 -20.44 -11.32 -8.76
C THR A 103 -19.69 -12.34 -9.57
N ASP A 104 -19.62 -12.15 -10.89
CA ASP A 104 -18.82 -13.02 -11.75
C ASP A 104 -17.34 -12.75 -11.46
N VAL A 105 -16.86 -13.29 -10.34
CA VAL A 105 -15.48 -13.18 -9.87
C VAL A 105 -14.54 -13.75 -10.92
N ALA A 106 -14.96 -14.78 -11.67
CA ALA A 106 -14.14 -15.35 -12.73
C ALA A 106 -13.79 -14.31 -13.80
N ASN A 107 -14.67 -13.34 -14.05
CA ASN A 107 -14.38 -12.24 -14.98
C ASN A 107 -13.47 -11.13 -14.43
N THR A 108 -13.15 -11.17 -13.15
CA THR A 108 -12.25 -10.20 -12.48
C THR A 108 -10.85 -10.73 -12.26
N LEU A 109 -10.59 -12.00 -12.57
CA LEU A 109 -9.33 -12.69 -12.33
C LEU A 109 -8.64 -13.03 -13.66
N SER A 110 -7.32 -12.89 -13.72
CA SER A 110 -6.56 -13.39 -14.86
C SER A 110 -5.13 -13.79 -14.55
N TRP A 111 -4.74 -14.96 -15.09
CA TRP A 111 -3.34 -15.36 -15.20
C TRP A 111 -2.67 -14.85 -16.49
N GLY A 112 -3.42 -14.13 -17.33
CA GLY A 112 -3.04 -13.74 -18.68
C GLY A 112 -4.01 -14.21 -19.75
N ASP A 113 -5.06 -14.94 -19.40
CA ASP A 113 -6.15 -15.41 -20.27
C ASP A 113 -7.17 -14.33 -20.65
N ARG A 114 -7.11 -13.15 -20.02
CA ARG A 114 -7.97 -11.99 -20.33
C ARG A 114 -7.24 -10.68 -20.02
N VAL A 115 -7.67 -9.62 -20.67
CA VAL A 115 -7.20 -8.25 -20.37
C VAL A 115 -8.16 -7.61 -19.37
N LEU A 116 -7.63 -7.12 -18.25
CA LEU A 116 -8.39 -6.50 -17.18
C LEU A 116 -8.44 -4.98 -17.31
N PHE A 117 -7.40 -4.35 -17.85
CA PHE A 117 -7.40 -2.91 -18.12
C PHE A 117 -8.03 -2.62 -19.48
N THR A 118 -9.18 -1.95 -19.47
CA THR A 118 -9.98 -1.64 -20.68
C THR A 118 -10.01 -0.15 -21.04
N ASP A 119 -9.34 0.68 -20.24
CA ASP A 119 -9.15 2.13 -20.43
C ASP A 119 -8.34 2.48 -21.68
N THR A 120 -7.52 1.56 -22.20
CA THR A 120 -6.81 1.72 -23.47
C THR A 120 -6.83 0.40 -24.26
N SER A 121 -7.37 0.43 -25.47
CA SER A 121 -7.39 -0.74 -26.35
C SER A 121 -5.97 -1.08 -26.83
N ASN A 122 -5.58 -2.34 -26.68
CA ASN A 122 -4.32 -2.88 -27.17
C ASN A 122 -4.55 -4.23 -27.85
N ALA A 123 -4.45 -4.26 -29.17
CA ALA A 123 -4.74 -5.46 -29.97
C ALA A 123 -3.78 -6.62 -29.67
N ASP A 124 -2.51 -6.32 -29.35
CA ASP A 124 -1.53 -7.35 -28.98
C ASP A 124 -1.83 -7.92 -27.59
N MET A 125 -2.30 -7.13 -26.63
CA MET A 125 -2.79 -7.66 -25.34
C MET A 125 -3.96 -8.63 -25.55
N GLN A 126 -4.94 -8.27 -26.37
CA GLN A 126 -6.10 -9.13 -26.66
C GLN A 126 -5.70 -10.42 -27.38
N ALA A 127 -4.82 -10.32 -28.39
CA ALA A 127 -4.32 -11.49 -29.09
C ALA A 127 -3.47 -12.40 -28.17
N GLY A 128 -2.66 -11.80 -27.29
CA GLY A 128 -1.89 -12.54 -26.30
C GLY A 128 -2.78 -13.28 -25.31
N ALA A 129 -3.84 -12.63 -24.84
CA ALA A 129 -4.80 -13.23 -23.92
C ALA A 129 -5.57 -14.40 -24.55
N ALA A 130 -6.04 -14.24 -25.79
CA ALA A 130 -6.68 -15.32 -26.53
C ALA A 130 -5.74 -16.52 -26.75
N ALA A 131 -4.47 -16.27 -27.07
CA ALA A 131 -3.46 -17.33 -27.22
C ALA A 131 -3.20 -18.03 -25.88
N TYR A 132 -3.04 -17.28 -24.78
CA TYR A 132 -2.83 -17.85 -23.44
C TYR A 132 -4.00 -18.74 -23.01
N ALA A 133 -5.25 -18.30 -23.26
CA ALA A 133 -6.46 -19.05 -22.92
C ALA A 133 -6.56 -20.42 -23.63
N THR A 134 -5.93 -20.57 -24.80
CA THR A 134 -5.88 -21.83 -25.55
C THR A 134 -4.62 -22.66 -25.28
N GLY A 135 -3.73 -22.20 -24.40
CA GLY A 135 -2.46 -22.86 -24.08
C GLY A 135 -1.33 -22.60 -25.09
N ASP A 136 -1.52 -21.72 -26.08
CA ASP A 136 -0.46 -21.27 -26.99
C ASP A 136 0.41 -20.19 -26.31
N TYR A 137 1.21 -20.64 -25.36
CA TYR A 137 2.08 -19.77 -24.56
C TYR A 137 3.18 -19.08 -25.37
N ALA A 138 3.60 -19.67 -26.49
CA ALA A 138 4.62 -19.08 -27.36
C ALA A 138 4.06 -17.84 -28.08
N THR A 139 2.88 -17.95 -28.70
CA THR A 139 2.20 -16.80 -29.29
C THR A 139 1.82 -15.78 -28.23
N ALA A 140 1.31 -16.23 -27.08
CA ALA A 140 0.98 -15.34 -25.96
C ALA A 140 2.19 -14.49 -25.54
N ALA A 141 3.35 -15.12 -25.31
CA ALA A 141 4.58 -14.43 -24.93
C ALA A 141 5.04 -13.43 -26.02
N ALA A 142 4.99 -13.81 -27.29
CA ALA A 142 5.35 -12.90 -28.39
C ALA A 142 4.43 -11.67 -28.45
N LYS A 143 3.13 -11.86 -28.20
CA LYS A 143 2.12 -10.80 -28.19
C LYS A 143 2.23 -9.88 -26.99
N PHE A 144 2.38 -10.41 -25.78
CA PHE A 144 2.60 -9.58 -24.59
C PHE A 144 3.93 -8.81 -24.66
N GLU A 145 4.98 -9.37 -25.25
CA GLU A 145 6.22 -8.64 -25.52
C GLU A 145 6.01 -7.47 -26.50
N ALA A 146 5.23 -7.66 -27.56
CA ALA A 146 4.88 -6.58 -28.49
C ALA A 146 4.07 -5.47 -27.79
N ALA A 147 3.05 -5.85 -27.00
CA ALA A 147 2.28 -4.92 -26.18
C ALA A 147 3.17 -4.12 -25.22
N ARG A 148 4.10 -4.79 -24.54
CA ARG A 148 5.04 -4.18 -23.59
C ARG A 148 6.06 -3.26 -24.25
N LYS A 149 6.41 -3.50 -25.51
CA LYS A 149 7.24 -2.59 -26.33
C LYS A 149 6.46 -1.33 -26.72
N ALA A 150 5.18 -1.49 -27.07
CA ALA A 150 4.32 -0.36 -27.41
C ALA A 150 4.04 0.54 -26.20
N ILE A 151 3.77 -0.05 -25.04
CA ILE A 151 3.48 0.67 -23.80
C ILE A 151 4.41 0.16 -22.70
N ARG A 152 5.60 0.76 -22.63
CA ARG A 152 6.63 0.37 -21.65
C ARG A 152 6.15 0.45 -20.20
N ASN A 153 5.24 1.35 -19.89
CA ASN A 153 4.80 1.61 -18.53
C ASN A 153 3.58 0.77 -18.09
N ASP A 154 3.17 -0.21 -18.89
CA ASP A 154 2.06 -1.10 -18.58
C ASP A 154 2.55 -2.34 -17.79
N PRO A 155 2.13 -2.52 -16.52
CA PRO A 155 2.52 -3.67 -15.73
C PRO A 155 1.75 -4.94 -16.07
N GLU A 156 0.54 -4.84 -16.63
CA GLU A 156 -0.28 -6.01 -16.99
C GLU A 156 0.43 -6.84 -18.07
N SER A 157 0.91 -6.18 -19.14
CA SER A 157 1.69 -6.84 -20.19
C SER A 157 2.96 -7.52 -19.67
N LEU A 158 3.69 -6.94 -18.70
CA LEU A 158 4.87 -7.58 -18.14
C LEU A 158 4.53 -8.82 -17.29
N ILE A 159 3.48 -8.73 -16.47
CA ILE A 159 3.01 -9.87 -15.66
C ILE A 159 2.58 -11.02 -16.57
N TYR A 160 1.76 -10.74 -17.59
CA TYR A 160 1.27 -11.77 -18.50
C TYR A 160 2.38 -12.33 -19.39
N LEU A 161 3.32 -11.50 -19.84
CA LEU A 161 4.52 -11.96 -20.53
C LEU A 161 5.33 -12.95 -19.68
N ASN A 162 5.54 -12.63 -18.40
CA ASN A 162 6.25 -13.51 -17.47
C ASN A 162 5.51 -14.83 -17.25
N ASN A 163 4.20 -14.79 -17.06
CA ASN A 163 3.37 -15.98 -16.93
C ASN A 163 3.41 -16.85 -18.20
N ALA A 164 3.30 -16.23 -19.38
CA ALA A 164 3.34 -16.90 -20.68
C ALA A 164 4.71 -17.54 -20.95
N ARG A 165 5.81 -16.87 -20.60
CA ARG A 165 7.17 -17.43 -20.72
C ARG A 165 7.37 -18.69 -19.87
N LEU A 166 6.77 -18.73 -18.68
CA LEU A 166 6.77 -19.94 -17.87
C LEU A 166 5.87 -21.03 -18.48
N GLY A 167 4.79 -20.66 -19.16
CA GLY A 167 3.89 -21.58 -19.84
C GLY A 167 3.32 -22.65 -18.90
N ALA A 168 3.48 -23.94 -19.23
CA ALA A 168 3.04 -25.04 -18.38
C ALA A 168 4.03 -25.39 -17.24
N THR A 169 5.16 -24.68 -17.11
CA THR A 169 6.15 -24.95 -16.07
C THR A 169 5.53 -24.79 -14.67
N PRO A 170 5.70 -25.77 -13.77
CA PRO A 170 5.25 -25.63 -12.38
C PRO A 170 5.86 -24.38 -11.73
N ALA A 171 5.00 -23.54 -11.17
CA ALA A 171 5.38 -22.26 -10.57
C ALA A 171 4.49 -21.99 -9.35
N LEU A 172 5.00 -21.21 -8.40
CA LEU A 172 4.18 -20.69 -7.31
C LEU A 172 3.22 -19.63 -7.84
N GLY A 173 1.97 -19.64 -7.38
CA GLY A 173 1.01 -18.58 -7.65
C GLY A 173 0.98 -17.53 -6.54
N ILE A 174 1.10 -16.26 -6.90
CA ILE A 174 0.81 -15.13 -6.00
C ILE A 174 -0.34 -14.33 -6.62
N ALA A 175 -1.39 -14.06 -5.88
CA ALA A 175 -2.46 -13.18 -6.34
C ALA A 175 -2.11 -11.72 -6.01
N ALA A 176 -2.22 -10.82 -6.99
CA ALA A 176 -2.17 -9.37 -6.79
C ALA A 176 -3.58 -8.81 -6.94
N VAL A 177 -4.17 -8.36 -5.83
CA VAL A 177 -5.57 -7.90 -5.79
C VAL A 177 -5.60 -6.37 -5.70
N VAL A 178 -6.16 -5.73 -6.72
CA VAL A 178 -6.04 -4.29 -6.97
C VAL A 178 -7.35 -3.67 -7.48
N PRO A 179 -7.59 -2.36 -7.29
CA PRO A 179 -8.87 -1.72 -7.61
C PRO A 179 -8.91 -1.20 -9.06
N ILE A 180 -8.86 -2.08 -10.06
CA ILE A 180 -8.83 -1.70 -11.49
C ILE A 180 -10.09 -0.94 -11.86
N GLY A 181 -11.27 -1.43 -11.48
CA GLY A 181 -12.55 -0.81 -11.82
C GLY A 181 -12.84 0.53 -11.14
N ASP A 182 -12.10 0.90 -10.10
CA ASP A 182 -12.27 2.17 -9.36
C ASP A 182 -11.16 3.17 -9.69
N THR A 183 -9.90 2.77 -9.50
CA THR A 183 -8.73 3.63 -9.72
C THR A 183 -7.65 2.92 -10.56
N PRO A 184 -7.82 2.86 -11.90
CA PRO A 184 -6.90 2.16 -12.80
C PRO A 184 -5.42 2.57 -12.63
N ASN A 185 -5.14 3.88 -12.47
CA ASN A 185 -3.76 4.35 -12.29
C ASN A 185 -3.14 3.84 -10.98
N THR A 186 -3.89 3.88 -9.87
CA THR A 186 -3.47 3.28 -8.59
C THR A 186 -3.21 1.78 -8.75
N ALA A 187 -4.08 1.05 -9.46
CA ALA A 187 -3.90 -0.36 -9.73
C ALA A 187 -2.62 -0.63 -10.54
N ARG A 188 -2.32 0.18 -11.56
CA ARG A 188 -1.05 0.08 -12.31
C ARG A 188 0.16 0.34 -11.42
N GLU A 189 0.10 1.34 -10.54
CA GLU A 189 1.20 1.64 -9.62
C GLU A 189 1.51 0.46 -8.69
N LEU A 190 0.48 -0.21 -8.17
CA LEU A 190 0.62 -1.43 -7.36
C LEU A 190 1.22 -2.58 -8.17
N LEU A 191 0.67 -2.82 -9.37
CA LEU A 191 1.11 -3.92 -10.23
C LEU A 191 2.54 -3.72 -10.75
N ARG A 192 3.04 -2.49 -10.92
CA ARG A 192 4.45 -2.25 -11.28
C ARG A 192 5.42 -2.84 -10.27
N GLY A 193 5.12 -2.72 -8.98
CA GLY A 193 5.98 -3.27 -7.92
C GLY A 193 6.00 -4.79 -7.97
N VAL A 194 4.81 -5.39 -8.12
CA VAL A 194 4.64 -6.84 -8.26
C VAL A 194 5.34 -7.37 -9.52
N ALA A 195 5.10 -6.74 -10.67
CA ALA A 195 5.65 -7.14 -11.96
C ALA A 195 7.19 -7.10 -11.98
N GLN A 196 7.77 -6.05 -11.40
CA GLN A 196 9.22 -5.92 -11.30
C GLN A 196 9.81 -7.03 -10.40
N ALA A 197 9.25 -7.25 -9.22
CA ALA A 197 9.73 -8.29 -8.30
C ALA A 197 9.55 -9.70 -8.88
N GLN A 198 8.47 -9.94 -9.62
CA GLN A 198 8.23 -11.18 -10.35
C GLN A 198 9.30 -11.44 -11.42
N ASP A 199 9.57 -10.46 -12.28
CA ASP A 199 10.59 -10.56 -13.33
C ASP A 199 11.99 -10.84 -12.74
N GLU A 200 12.35 -10.14 -11.68
CA GLU A 200 13.62 -10.37 -10.96
C GLU A 200 13.68 -11.76 -10.31
N ALA A 201 12.57 -12.24 -9.73
CA ALA A 201 12.49 -13.59 -9.17
C ALA A 201 12.72 -14.66 -10.24
N ILE A 202 12.06 -14.53 -11.40
CA ILE A 202 12.21 -15.46 -12.53
C ILE A 202 13.65 -15.46 -13.04
N LYS A 203 14.27 -14.28 -13.20
CA LYS A 203 15.68 -14.16 -13.58
C LYS A 203 16.64 -14.79 -12.57
N ALA A 204 16.27 -14.79 -11.29
CA ALA A 204 17.00 -15.48 -10.22
C ALA A 204 16.67 -16.99 -10.12
N GLY A 205 15.95 -17.57 -11.08
CA GLY A 205 15.62 -19.00 -11.12
C GLY A 205 14.44 -19.40 -10.25
N VAL A 206 13.61 -18.45 -9.81
CA VAL A 206 12.40 -18.70 -9.04
C VAL A 206 11.18 -18.64 -9.95
N PRO A 207 10.60 -19.78 -10.35
CA PRO A 207 9.38 -19.79 -11.17
C PRO A 207 8.19 -19.34 -10.33
N VAL A 208 7.60 -18.19 -10.70
CA VAL A 208 6.45 -17.59 -10.03
C VAL A 208 5.51 -16.97 -11.06
N LYS A 209 4.23 -17.33 -10.96
CA LYS A 209 3.15 -16.72 -11.72
C LYS A 209 2.37 -15.75 -10.84
N VAL A 210 1.88 -14.68 -11.45
CA VAL A 210 1.04 -13.70 -10.78
C VAL A 210 -0.37 -13.75 -11.36
N LEU A 211 -1.36 -13.95 -10.50
CA LEU A 211 -2.78 -13.81 -10.82
C LEU A 211 -3.18 -12.37 -10.50
N ILE A 212 -3.70 -11.62 -11.48
CA ILE A 212 -4.25 -10.29 -11.21
C ILE A 212 -5.73 -10.45 -10.90
N ALA A 213 -6.22 -9.78 -9.86
CA ALA A 213 -7.64 -9.74 -9.51
C ALA A 213 -8.12 -8.29 -9.31
N ASP A 214 -9.24 -7.95 -9.93
CA ASP A 214 -9.91 -6.65 -9.81
C ASP A 214 -10.97 -6.67 -8.72
N ASP A 215 -10.68 -6.05 -7.57
CA ASP A 215 -11.65 -5.91 -6.48
C ASP A 215 -12.59 -4.70 -6.62
N ARG A 216 -12.34 -3.83 -7.61
CA ARG A 216 -13.12 -2.61 -7.89
C ARG A 216 -13.30 -1.68 -6.70
N ASN A 217 -12.43 -1.78 -5.68
CA ASN A 217 -12.62 -1.11 -4.40
C ASN A 217 -13.99 -1.40 -3.75
N ASP A 218 -14.56 -2.59 -3.99
CA ASP A 218 -15.84 -3.03 -3.43
C ASP A 218 -15.62 -4.12 -2.38
N ALA A 219 -16.21 -3.95 -1.19
CA ALA A 219 -16.03 -4.88 -0.07
C ALA A 219 -16.61 -6.27 -0.36
N GLY A 220 -17.75 -6.34 -1.06
CA GLY A 220 -18.40 -7.60 -1.42
C GLY A 220 -17.58 -8.38 -2.44
N GLN A 221 -17.11 -7.70 -3.49
CA GLN A 221 -16.20 -8.24 -4.49
C GLN A 221 -14.89 -8.71 -3.86
N ALA A 222 -14.30 -7.92 -2.94
CA ALA A 222 -13.08 -8.31 -2.24
C ALA A 222 -13.25 -9.60 -1.43
N ALA A 223 -14.36 -9.74 -0.70
CA ALA A 223 -14.69 -10.97 0.02
C ALA A 223 -14.95 -12.15 -0.92
N ALA A 224 -15.60 -11.92 -2.07
CA ALA A 224 -15.85 -12.96 -3.07
C ALA A 224 -14.55 -13.46 -3.71
N ILE A 225 -13.63 -12.55 -4.05
CA ILE A 225 -12.27 -12.88 -4.52
C ILE A 225 -11.52 -13.69 -3.45
N ALA A 226 -11.55 -13.25 -2.20
CA ALA A 226 -10.88 -13.96 -1.11
C ALA A 226 -11.37 -15.42 -0.98
N ASN A 227 -12.69 -15.62 -1.06
CA ASN A 227 -13.29 -16.97 -1.04
C ASN A 227 -12.84 -17.84 -2.22
N VAL A 228 -12.67 -17.27 -3.42
CA VAL A 228 -12.14 -18.01 -4.58
C VAL A 228 -10.66 -18.36 -4.37
N LEU A 229 -9.84 -17.40 -3.92
CA LEU A 229 -8.40 -17.59 -3.77
C LEU A 229 -8.03 -18.60 -2.68
N VAL A 230 -8.77 -18.64 -1.56
CA VAL A 230 -8.51 -19.66 -0.52
C VAL A 230 -8.77 -21.09 -1.03
N GLN A 231 -9.65 -21.26 -2.01
CA GLN A 231 -9.96 -22.55 -2.64
C GLN A 231 -8.99 -22.92 -3.78
N ASP A 232 -8.21 -21.98 -4.33
CA ASP A 232 -7.26 -22.26 -5.42
C ASP A 232 -5.91 -22.76 -4.88
N PRO A 233 -5.60 -24.06 -4.95
CA PRO A 233 -4.38 -24.63 -4.38
C PRO A 233 -3.08 -24.10 -5.03
N ASN A 234 -3.17 -23.45 -6.20
CA ASN A 234 -2.02 -22.88 -6.89
C ASN A 234 -1.60 -21.53 -6.30
N VAL A 235 -2.50 -20.85 -5.60
CA VAL A 235 -2.23 -19.56 -4.95
C VAL A 235 -1.69 -19.81 -3.55
N VAL A 236 -0.46 -19.37 -3.30
CA VAL A 236 0.24 -19.54 -2.00
C VAL A 236 0.33 -18.25 -1.19
N GLY A 237 -0.02 -17.11 -1.78
CA GLY A 237 -0.04 -15.83 -1.10
C GLY A 237 -0.76 -14.74 -1.89
N VAL A 238 -1.11 -13.67 -1.19
CA VAL A 238 -1.85 -12.52 -1.73
C VAL A 238 -1.10 -11.23 -1.45
N ILE A 239 -0.86 -10.42 -2.48
CA ILE A 239 -0.43 -9.02 -2.35
C ILE A 239 -1.66 -8.15 -2.58
N GLY A 240 -2.14 -7.51 -1.52
CA GLY A 240 -3.40 -6.78 -1.54
C GLY A 240 -4.10 -6.82 -0.18
N HIS A 241 -5.31 -6.29 -0.07
CA HIS A 241 -6.02 -5.54 -1.12
C HIS A 241 -5.53 -4.08 -1.19
N GLY A 242 -5.99 -3.36 -2.21
CA GLY A 242 -5.54 -2.00 -2.52
C GLY A 242 -6.08 -0.91 -1.58
N THR A 243 -7.12 -1.17 -0.79
CA THR A 243 -7.73 -0.19 0.13
C THR A 243 -8.00 -0.78 1.51
N SER A 244 -8.12 0.05 2.54
CA SER A 244 -8.42 -0.43 3.91
C SER A 244 -9.77 -1.15 3.99
N THR A 245 -10.81 -0.63 3.33
CA THR A 245 -12.15 -1.22 3.32
C THR A 245 -12.17 -2.61 2.68
N THR A 246 -11.52 -2.79 1.52
CA THR A 246 -11.44 -4.09 0.84
C THR A 246 -10.58 -5.10 1.61
N THR A 247 -9.47 -4.65 2.21
CA THR A 247 -8.63 -5.51 3.05
C THR A 247 -9.38 -5.97 4.30
N LEU A 248 -10.16 -5.12 4.97
CA LEU A 248 -10.95 -5.54 6.13
C LEU A 248 -12.02 -6.58 5.78
N ALA A 249 -12.62 -6.51 4.58
CA ALA A 249 -13.56 -7.52 4.12
C ALA A 249 -12.91 -8.87 3.80
N ALA A 250 -11.69 -8.85 3.25
CA ALA A 250 -10.99 -10.05 2.78
C ALA A 250 -10.11 -10.73 3.85
N ALA A 251 -9.50 -9.95 4.75
CA ALA A 251 -8.52 -10.43 5.71
C ALA A 251 -9.01 -11.56 6.64
N PRO A 252 -10.25 -11.54 7.19
CA PRO A 252 -10.76 -12.65 7.99
C PRO A 252 -10.83 -13.97 7.21
N ILE A 253 -11.17 -13.91 5.92
CA ILE A 253 -11.29 -15.08 5.04
C ILE A 253 -9.90 -15.68 4.78
N TYR A 254 -8.91 -14.84 4.48
CA TYR A 254 -7.51 -15.28 4.31
C TYR A 254 -6.92 -15.85 5.60
N GLN A 255 -7.19 -15.20 6.73
CA GLN A 255 -6.77 -15.66 8.06
C GLN A 255 -7.35 -17.04 8.40
N GLN A 256 -8.65 -17.24 8.19
CA GLN A 256 -9.31 -18.52 8.42
C GLN A 256 -8.84 -19.60 7.43
N GLY A 257 -8.65 -19.24 6.15
CA GLY A 257 -8.17 -20.12 5.10
C GLY A 257 -6.65 -20.38 5.12
N GLN A 258 -5.93 -19.81 6.10
CA GLN A 258 -4.48 -19.89 6.24
C GLN A 258 -3.73 -19.51 4.95
N LEU A 259 -4.26 -18.56 4.19
CA LEU A 259 -3.64 -18.03 2.98
C LEU A 259 -2.95 -16.70 3.33
N PRO A 260 -1.61 -16.65 3.38
CA PRO A 260 -0.93 -15.43 3.82
C PRO A 260 -1.17 -14.28 2.84
N MET A 261 -1.55 -13.12 3.38
CA MET A 261 -1.68 -11.86 2.64
C MET A 261 -0.69 -10.82 3.18
N ILE A 262 -0.15 -10.00 2.28
CA ILE A 262 0.65 -8.83 2.62
C ILE A 262 0.04 -7.62 1.90
N SER A 263 -0.57 -6.70 2.65
CA SER A 263 -1.09 -5.46 2.07
C SER A 263 0.01 -4.41 1.91
N PRO A 264 0.16 -3.82 0.70
CA PRO A 264 1.09 -2.72 0.47
C PRO A 264 0.49 -1.34 0.78
N THR A 265 -0.82 -1.21 1.02
CA THR A 265 -1.51 0.09 1.07
C THR A 265 -2.54 0.27 2.18
N SER A 266 -3.00 -0.80 2.84
CA SER A 266 -4.06 -0.69 3.84
C SER A 266 -3.53 -0.22 5.20
N THR A 267 -3.86 1.00 5.57
CA THR A 267 -3.30 1.69 6.76
C THR A 267 -4.22 1.67 7.98
N THR A 268 -5.50 1.27 7.86
CA THR A 268 -6.44 1.32 8.99
C THR A 268 -5.92 0.61 10.24
N THR A 269 -6.14 1.20 11.41
CA THR A 269 -5.80 0.65 12.72
C THR A 269 -6.60 -0.61 13.05
N GLU A 270 -7.77 -0.81 12.43
CA GLU A 270 -8.64 -1.98 12.66
C GLU A 270 -7.96 -3.31 12.28
N LEU A 271 -7.02 -3.30 11.33
CA LEU A 271 -6.28 -4.51 10.95
C LEU A 271 -5.48 -5.10 12.11
N ALA A 272 -4.96 -4.25 13.00
CA ALA A 272 -4.22 -4.71 14.18
C ALA A 272 -5.14 -5.47 15.16
N ALA A 273 -6.43 -5.20 15.15
CA ALA A 273 -7.43 -5.84 16.03
C ALA A 273 -7.98 -7.17 15.50
N LEU A 274 -7.60 -7.60 14.28
CA LEU A 274 -8.04 -8.86 13.70
C LEU A 274 -7.70 -10.07 14.61
N ALA A 275 -8.63 -11.02 14.75
CA ALA A 275 -8.35 -12.27 15.45
C ALA A 275 -7.31 -13.09 14.67
N ARG A 276 -6.32 -13.67 15.37
CA ARG A 276 -5.17 -14.39 14.79
C ARG A 276 -5.03 -15.80 15.35
N ASP A 277 -6.17 -16.44 15.59
CA ASP A 277 -6.20 -17.81 16.09
C ASP A 277 -5.54 -18.75 15.07
N GLY A 278 -4.70 -19.66 15.57
CA GLY A 278 -3.99 -20.64 14.72
C GLY A 278 -2.80 -20.10 13.92
N GLY A 279 -2.31 -18.89 14.22
CA GLY A 279 -1.16 -18.25 13.57
C GLY A 279 -1.52 -16.93 12.91
N ASN A 280 -0.54 -16.16 12.44
CA ASN A 280 -0.80 -14.91 11.71
C ASN A 280 -0.64 -15.12 10.20
N PHE A 281 -1.67 -14.77 9.43
CA PHE A 281 -1.66 -14.81 7.96
C PHE A 281 -1.96 -13.44 7.35
N VAL A 282 -2.07 -12.38 8.15
CA VAL A 282 -2.39 -11.03 7.68
C VAL A 282 -1.29 -10.07 8.09
N PHE A 283 -0.61 -9.52 7.09
CA PHE A 283 0.52 -8.63 7.26
C PHE A 283 0.35 -7.38 6.41
N ARG A 284 1.08 -6.32 6.75
CA ARG A 284 1.22 -5.13 5.91
C ARG A 284 2.61 -4.53 5.99
N VAL A 285 3.09 -4.04 4.85
CA VAL A 285 4.42 -3.39 4.74
C VAL A 285 4.34 -1.87 4.86
N ILE A 286 3.14 -1.29 4.76
CA ILE A 286 2.87 0.13 4.98
C ILE A 286 2.67 0.44 6.48
N PRO A 287 3.09 1.62 6.98
CA PRO A 287 2.70 2.10 8.31
C PRO A 287 1.19 2.11 8.57
N SER A 288 0.83 1.91 9.82
CA SER A 288 -0.53 2.15 10.33
C SER A 288 -0.90 3.64 10.31
N ASP A 289 -2.19 3.93 10.16
CA ASP A 289 -2.78 5.27 10.32
C ASP A 289 -2.48 5.86 11.69
N GLN A 290 -2.22 5.03 12.71
CA GLN A 290 -1.75 5.52 14.01
C GLN A 290 -0.44 6.34 13.88
N PHE A 291 0.52 5.87 13.08
CA PHE A 291 1.78 6.58 12.86
C PHE A 291 1.57 7.80 11.97
N THR A 292 0.78 7.66 10.92
CA THR A 292 0.44 8.74 9.98
C THR A 292 -0.29 9.89 10.66
N GLY A 293 -1.38 9.60 11.38
CA GLY A 293 -2.18 10.59 12.11
C GLY A 293 -1.39 11.28 13.21
N THR A 294 -0.54 10.55 13.95
CA THR A 294 0.37 11.13 14.94
C THR A 294 1.36 12.10 14.30
N THR A 295 1.95 11.72 13.16
CA THR A 295 2.92 12.55 12.44
C THR A 295 2.27 13.82 11.90
N LEU A 296 1.08 13.72 11.31
CA LEU A 296 0.32 14.89 10.82
C LEU A 296 -0.07 15.83 11.96
N ALA A 297 -0.60 15.32 13.08
CA ALA A 297 -1.01 16.14 14.22
C ALA A 297 0.19 16.89 14.82
N ARG A 298 1.32 16.21 15.04
CA ARG A 298 2.54 16.82 15.55
C ARG A 298 3.13 17.84 14.60
N HIS A 299 3.10 17.56 13.29
CA HIS A 299 3.55 18.53 12.30
C HIS A 299 2.69 19.80 12.35
N MET A 300 1.36 19.67 12.38
CA MET A 300 0.46 20.81 12.50
C MET A 300 0.72 21.63 13.78
N LEU A 301 0.88 20.96 14.93
CA LEU A 301 1.20 21.61 16.20
C LEU A 301 2.55 22.34 16.14
N SER A 302 3.54 21.78 15.45
CA SER A 302 4.84 22.44 15.25
C SER A 302 4.76 23.73 14.41
N LEU A 303 3.71 23.88 13.59
CA LEU A 303 3.40 25.12 12.86
C LEU A 303 2.65 26.15 13.73
N GLY A 304 2.47 25.86 15.02
CA GLY A 304 1.68 26.69 15.93
C GLY A 304 0.17 26.65 15.64
N LYS A 305 -0.30 25.62 14.93
CA LYS A 305 -1.71 25.40 14.60
C LYS A 305 -2.26 24.30 15.48
N ASN A 306 -3.42 24.52 16.09
CA ASN A 306 -3.99 23.57 17.05
C ASN A 306 -5.49 23.40 16.92
N ARG A 307 -6.14 24.07 15.95
CA ARG A 307 -7.59 24.09 15.80
C ARG A 307 -8.04 23.86 14.37
N PRO A 308 -7.86 22.63 13.81
CA PRO A 308 -8.16 22.35 12.42
C PRO A 308 -9.65 22.10 12.17
N ILE A 309 -10.07 22.34 10.94
CA ILE A 309 -11.25 21.70 10.34
C ILE A 309 -10.80 20.44 9.58
N ILE A 310 -11.47 19.31 9.80
CA ILE A 310 -11.10 18.03 9.19
C ILE A 310 -12.21 17.58 8.23
N PHE A 311 -11.81 17.28 7.00
CA PHE A 311 -12.66 16.72 5.96
C PHE A 311 -12.31 15.25 5.77
N TYR A 312 -13.27 14.36 5.99
CA TYR A 312 -13.08 12.91 5.95
C TYR A 312 -14.30 12.24 5.31
N ASN A 313 -14.21 10.97 4.94
CA ASN A 313 -15.31 10.16 4.42
C ASN A 313 -15.73 9.15 5.49
N SER A 314 -16.93 9.30 6.05
CA SER A 314 -17.45 8.37 7.05
C SER A 314 -17.73 6.95 6.52
N GLN A 315 -17.80 6.76 5.21
CA GLN A 315 -18.02 5.44 4.60
C GLN A 315 -16.70 4.69 4.30
N SER A 316 -15.55 5.30 4.60
CA SER A 316 -14.23 4.73 4.33
C SER A 316 -13.49 4.36 5.62
N SER A 317 -13.11 3.09 5.77
CA SER A 317 -12.33 2.62 6.94
C SER A 317 -10.94 3.26 7.01
N TYR A 318 -10.35 3.63 5.88
CA TYR A 318 -9.10 4.42 5.84
C TYR A 318 -9.33 5.82 6.41
N SER A 319 -10.30 6.53 5.84
CA SER A 319 -10.52 7.94 6.15
C SER A 319 -10.90 8.14 7.61
N LYS A 320 -11.80 7.30 8.13
CA LYS A 320 -12.17 7.27 9.55
C LYS A 320 -10.97 6.98 10.45
N SER A 321 -10.21 5.93 10.14
CA SER A 321 -9.08 5.53 10.98
C SER A 321 -8.02 6.63 11.08
N LEU A 322 -7.67 7.27 9.94
CA LEU A 322 -6.71 8.38 9.94
C LEU A 322 -7.26 9.62 10.65
N GLN A 323 -8.55 9.92 10.48
CA GLN A 323 -9.21 11.01 11.20
C GLN A 323 -9.18 10.79 12.71
N GLU A 324 -9.51 9.59 13.18
CA GLU A 324 -9.53 9.24 14.59
C GLU A 324 -8.13 9.28 15.20
N ALA A 325 -7.13 8.71 14.51
CA ALA A 325 -5.73 8.75 14.95
C ALA A 325 -5.21 10.19 15.05
N PHE A 326 -5.48 11.03 14.06
CA PHE A 326 -5.12 12.44 14.07
C PHE A 326 -5.81 13.19 15.22
N SER A 327 -7.13 13.09 15.35
CA SER A 327 -7.90 13.81 16.38
C SER A 327 -7.52 13.37 17.79
N THR A 328 -7.23 12.09 17.99
CA THR A 328 -6.77 11.56 19.27
C THR A 328 -5.42 12.15 19.67
N THR A 329 -4.42 12.10 18.78
CA THR A 329 -3.11 12.71 19.08
C THR A 329 -3.23 14.21 19.29
N LEU A 330 -4.02 14.91 18.47
CA LEU A 330 -4.25 16.35 18.62
C LEU A 330 -4.82 16.70 20.00
N GLY A 331 -5.84 15.98 20.46
CA GLY A 331 -6.46 16.21 21.78
C GLY A 331 -5.52 15.90 22.94
N LEU A 332 -4.72 14.84 22.84
CA LEU A 332 -3.71 14.48 23.84
C LEU A 332 -2.59 15.50 23.94
N GLU A 333 -2.29 16.20 22.85
CA GLU A 333 -1.21 17.20 22.76
C GLU A 333 -1.73 18.65 22.83
N GLY A 334 -2.95 18.86 23.33
CA GLY A 334 -3.48 20.18 23.70
C GLY A 334 -4.16 20.98 22.59
N GLY A 335 -4.41 20.36 21.43
CA GLY A 335 -5.24 20.94 20.37
C GLY A 335 -6.70 20.49 20.44
N GLN A 336 -7.54 21.03 19.55
CA GLN A 336 -8.96 20.73 19.48
C GLN A 336 -9.46 20.80 18.05
N VAL A 337 -10.24 19.81 17.60
CA VAL A 337 -10.88 19.88 16.28
C VAL A 337 -11.96 20.96 16.28
N ALA A 338 -11.86 21.92 15.37
CA ALA A 338 -12.85 22.99 15.18
C ALA A 338 -14.17 22.42 14.65
N LYS A 339 -14.06 21.55 13.64
CA LYS A 339 -15.21 20.92 12.99
C LYS A 339 -14.77 19.64 12.26
N LEU A 340 -15.61 18.61 12.31
CA LEU A 340 -15.55 17.44 11.44
C LEU A 340 -16.57 17.61 10.32
N VAL A 341 -16.16 17.38 9.07
CA VAL A 341 -17.02 17.47 7.90
C VAL A 341 -16.93 16.17 7.11
N ASP A 342 -18.07 15.53 6.92
CA ASP A 342 -18.19 14.29 6.16
C ASP A 342 -18.35 14.58 4.66
N LEU A 343 -17.30 14.29 3.90
CA LEU A 343 -17.23 14.45 2.45
C LEU A 343 -18.26 13.58 1.71
N SER A 344 -18.78 12.52 2.33
CA SER A 344 -19.81 11.69 1.69
C SER A 344 -21.19 12.35 1.64
N GLN A 345 -21.39 13.48 2.33
CA GLN A 345 -22.69 14.16 2.46
C GLN A 345 -22.91 15.30 1.45
N GLY A 346 -22.02 15.49 0.46
CA GLY A 346 -22.17 16.50 -0.59
C GLY A 346 -21.16 17.64 -0.49
N ASN A 347 -21.51 18.86 -0.94
CA ASN A 347 -20.58 19.99 -1.12
C ASN A 347 -20.08 20.53 0.23
N PRO A 348 -18.89 20.13 0.70
CA PRO A 348 -18.45 20.38 2.06
C PRO A 348 -17.67 21.69 2.17
N ALA A 349 -17.31 22.32 1.05
CA ALA A 349 -16.34 23.39 1.05
C ALA A 349 -16.90 24.73 1.58
N ALA A 350 -18.23 24.89 1.58
CA ALA A 350 -18.89 26.00 2.28
C ALA A 350 -18.62 25.96 3.80
N GLU A 351 -18.33 24.79 4.36
CA GLU A 351 -18.08 24.60 5.80
C GLU A 351 -16.76 25.23 6.28
N LEU A 352 -15.89 25.64 5.36
CA LEU A 352 -14.70 26.41 5.69
C LEU A 352 -15.06 27.78 6.28
N GLN A 353 -16.12 28.42 5.76
CA GLN A 353 -16.52 29.76 6.16
C GLN A 353 -17.05 29.76 7.59
N GLY A 354 -16.50 30.64 8.45
CA GLY A 354 -16.93 30.75 9.84
C GLY A 354 -16.55 29.56 10.73
N SER A 355 -15.75 28.60 10.23
CA SER A 355 -15.29 27.45 11.03
C SER A 355 -14.43 27.83 12.24
N GLY A 356 -13.78 29.00 12.19
CA GLY A 356 -12.79 29.42 13.18
C GLY A 356 -11.52 28.56 13.13
N ALA A 357 -11.35 27.71 12.13
CA ALA A 357 -10.19 26.84 12.02
C ALA A 357 -8.91 27.62 11.68
N ASP A 358 -7.77 27.13 12.15
CA ASP A 358 -6.44 27.69 11.87
C ASP A 358 -5.60 26.84 10.90
N ALA A 359 -6.13 25.68 10.50
CA ALA A 359 -5.59 24.74 9.52
C ALA A 359 -6.71 23.89 8.90
N ILE A 360 -6.45 23.29 7.74
CA ILE A 360 -7.33 22.33 7.06
C ILE A 360 -6.66 20.96 7.02
N VAL A 361 -7.41 19.90 7.32
CA VAL A 361 -6.95 18.51 7.19
C VAL A 361 -7.85 17.77 6.20
N LEU A 362 -7.29 17.26 5.11
CA LEU A 362 -7.99 16.59 4.01
C LEU A 362 -7.68 15.09 3.99
N LEU A 363 -8.65 14.26 4.33
CA LEU A 363 -8.50 12.80 4.43
C LEU A 363 -9.46 12.05 3.50
N PRO A 364 -9.52 12.33 2.19
CA PRO A 364 -10.46 11.67 1.29
C PRO A 364 -10.01 10.24 0.97
N ASP A 365 -10.94 9.43 0.48
CA ASP A 365 -10.65 8.23 -0.31
C ASP A 365 -10.89 8.49 -1.81
N SER A 366 -10.92 7.44 -2.65
CA SER A 366 -11.16 7.63 -4.09
C SER A 366 -12.53 8.25 -4.39
N ALA A 367 -13.59 7.83 -3.69
CA ALA A 367 -14.95 8.32 -3.90
C ALA A 367 -15.13 9.81 -3.53
N THR A 368 -14.37 10.31 -2.56
CA THR A 368 -14.49 11.69 -2.04
C THR A 368 -13.35 12.62 -2.45
N PHE A 369 -12.45 12.14 -3.32
CA PHE A 369 -11.26 12.87 -3.75
C PHE A 369 -11.56 14.24 -4.36
N ASP A 370 -12.52 14.31 -5.30
CA ASP A 370 -12.86 15.56 -5.98
C ASP A 370 -13.51 16.59 -5.04
N ALA A 371 -14.25 16.13 -4.04
CA ALA A 371 -14.78 17.02 -3.00
C ALA A 371 -13.66 17.65 -2.16
N ALA A 372 -12.61 16.88 -1.83
CA ALA A 372 -11.44 17.41 -1.13
C ALA A 372 -10.63 18.39 -2.00
N ILE A 373 -10.54 18.17 -3.31
CA ILE A 373 -9.94 19.14 -4.24
C ILE A 373 -10.74 20.46 -4.24
N ALA A 374 -12.08 20.40 -4.25
CA ALA A 374 -12.91 21.59 -4.17
C ALA A 374 -12.69 22.39 -2.87
N VAL A 375 -12.49 21.71 -1.73
CA VAL A 375 -12.10 22.35 -0.47
C VAL A 375 -10.76 23.08 -0.61
N ALA A 376 -9.75 22.43 -1.19
CA ALA A 376 -8.44 23.04 -1.42
C ALA A 376 -8.52 24.30 -2.32
N GLN A 377 -9.34 24.26 -3.37
CA GLN A 377 -9.54 25.40 -4.28
C GLN A 377 -10.22 26.58 -3.57
N LEU A 378 -11.19 26.32 -2.71
CA LEU A 378 -11.90 27.36 -1.95
C LEU A 378 -11.07 27.98 -0.82
N ASN A 379 -10.06 27.26 -0.31
CA ASN A 379 -9.13 27.81 0.68
C ASN A 379 -8.33 29.01 0.15
N GLN A 380 -8.06 29.08 -1.17
CA GLN A 380 -7.28 30.17 -1.80
C GLN A 380 -5.95 30.48 -1.08
N GLY A 381 -5.33 29.48 -0.41
CA GLY A 381 -4.10 29.63 0.36
C GLY A 381 -4.24 30.36 1.70
N GLN A 382 -5.45 30.55 2.23
CA GLN A 382 -5.69 31.27 3.49
C GLN A 382 -5.23 30.47 4.73
N LEU A 383 -5.51 29.17 4.75
CA LEU A 383 -5.11 28.26 5.83
C LEU A 383 -4.05 27.25 5.33
N PRO A 384 -3.06 26.88 6.17
CA PRO A 384 -2.19 25.76 5.85
C PRO A 384 -3.00 24.47 5.76
N MET A 385 -2.64 23.62 4.80
CA MET A 385 -3.35 22.37 4.54
C MET A 385 -2.45 21.17 4.80
N LEU A 386 -3.03 20.15 5.43
CA LEU A 386 -2.43 18.84 5.64
C LEU A 386 -3.31 17.78 4.99
N ALA A 387 -2.72 16.70 4.48
CA ALA A 387 -3.47 15.60 3.88
C ALA A 387 -2.85 14.22 4.14
N GLY A 388 -3.70 13.20 4.11
CA GLY A 388 -3.29 11.81 4.16
C GLY A 388 -2.66 11.33 2.84
N ASP A 389 -2.05 10.14 2.86
CA ASP A 389 -1.31 9.57 1.72
C ASP A 389 -2.15 9.35 0.46
N ALA A 390 -3.48 9.27 0.60
CA ALA A 390 -4.41 9.24 -0.53
C ALA A 390 -4.26 10.45 -1.48
N PHE A 391 -3.76 11.60 -1.02
CA PHE A 391 -3.49 12.78 -1.85
C PHE A 391 -2.24 12.64 -2.74
N TYR A 392 -1.34 11.70 -2.46
CA TYR A 392 -0.15 11.49 -3.26
C TYR A 392 -0.50 10.80 -4.60
N ARG A 393 -0.95 11.62 -5.56
CA ARG A 393 -1.41 11.22 -6.89
C ARG A 393 -1.09 12.32 -7.89
N ILE A 394 -0.80 11.95 -9.14
CA ILE A 394 -0.59 12.94 -10.22
C ILE A 394 -1.88 13.72 -10.48
N GLU A 395 -3.03 13.06 -10.37
CA GLU A 395 -4.36 13.67 -10.51
C GLU A 395 -4.60 14.78 -9.47
N ALA A 396 -4.02 14.68 -8.27
CA ALA A 396 -4.10 15.74 -7.27
C ALA A 396 -3.42 17.01 -7.77
N LEU A 397 -2.18 16.87 -8.27
CA LEU A 397 -1.40 17.98 -8.80
C LEU A 397 -2.06 18.59 -10.05
N GLN A 398 -2.64 17.75 -10.93
CA GLN A 398 -3.36 18.21 -12.12
C GLN A 398 -4.64 18.99 -11.79
N LYS A 399 -5.47 18.46 -10.88
CA LYS A 399 -6.78 19.07 -10.56
C LYS A 399 -6.67 20.25 -9.57
N GLY A 400 -5.77 20.14 -8.60
CA GLY A 400 -5.57 21.16 -7.58
C GLY A 400 -4.58 22.25 -7.99
N GLY A 401 -3.50 21.88 -8.68
CA GLY A 401 -2.47 22.82 -9.14
C GLY A 401 -2.03 23.81 -8.05
N ALA A 402 -2.11 25.10 -8.37
CA ALA A 402 -1.68 26.17 -7.46
C ALA A 402 -2.43 26.17 -6.12
N SER A 403 -3.68 25.69 -6.06
CA SER A 403 -4.45 25.67 -4.81
C SER A 403 -3.89 24.68 -3.79
N LEU A 404 -3.07 23.72 -4.21
CA LEU A 404 -2.40 22.77 -3.33
C LEU A 404 -1.02 23.25 -2.89
N THR A 405 -0.48 24.35 -3.42
CA THR A 405 0.85 24.85 -3.05
C THR A 405 0.99 24.98 -1.54
N GLY A 406 2.05 24.40 -0.98
CA GLY A 406 2.33 24.41 0.45
C GLY A 406 1.60 23.31 1.24
N THR A 407 0.70 22.54 0.62
CA THR A 407 0.01 21.42 1.28
C THR A 407 1.00 20.34 1.68
N VAL A 408 0.97 19.93 2.94
CA VAL A 408 1.82 18.86 3.46
C VAL A 408 1.06 17.53 3.44
N VAL A 409 1.68 16.51 2.85
CA VAL A 409 1.12 15.17 2.69
C VAL A 409 2.03 14.16 3.34
N THR A 410 1.47 13.21 4.08
CA THR A 410 2.23 12.05 4.57
C THR A 410 2.39 11.00 3.49
N VAL A 411 3.59 10.43 3.36
CA VAL A 411 3.84 9.26 2.50
C VAL A 411 4.81 8.29 3.17
N PRO A 412 4.70 6.98 2.91
CA PRO A 412 5.61 6.00 3.52
C PRO A 412 6.98 5.94 2.82
N TRP A 413 7.09 6.51 1.61
CA TRP A 413 8.31 6.51 0.82
C TRP A 413 8.26 7.61 -0.25
N HIS A 414 9.43 8.13 -0.64
CA HIS A 414 9.55 9.07 -1.75
C HIS A 414 10.79 8.76 -2.60
N PRO A 415 10.71 8.82 -3.94
CA PRO A 415 11.83 8.48 -4.83
C PRO A 415 13.08 9.33 -4.61
N LEU A 416 12.94 10.61 -4.26
CA LEU A 416 14.09 11.48 -3.92
C LEU A 416 14.80 11.13 -2.60
N LYS A 417 14.18 10.28 -1.77
CA LYS A 417 14.76 9.77 -0.51
C LYS A 417 14.96 8.24 -0.60
N SER A 418 14.94 7.67 -1.81
CA SER A 418 15.07 6.22 -2.03
C SER A 418 16.44 5.72 -1.64
N MET A 419 16.51 4.84 -0.64
CA MET A 419 17.67 4.03 -0.32
C MET A 419 17.20 2.62 0.02
N PRO A 420 17.65 1.55 -0.68
CA PRO A 420 18.61 1.47 -1.81
C PRO A 420 18.15 2.19 -3.11
N PRO A 421 18.93 2.22 -4.23
CA PRO A 421 18.62 2.97 -5.47
C PRO A 421 17.46 2.38 -6.31
N PHE A 422 16.41 1.88 -5.64
CA PHE A 422 15.22 1.31 -6.27
C PHE A 422 14.54 2.29 -7.24
N ALA A 423 14.39 3.56 -6.84
CA ALA A 423 13.76 4.57 -7.70
C ALA A 423 14.42 4.64 -9.09
N GLN A 424 15.75 4.67 -9.16
CA GLN A 424 16.48 4.74 -10.43
C GLN A 424 16.30 3.48 -11.28
N THR A 425 16.41 2.29 -10.65
CA THR A 425 16.24 1.02 -11.36
C THR A 425 14.82 0.84 -11.87
N SER A 426 13.83 1.18 -11.06
CA SER A 426 12.42 1.08 -11.42
C SER A 426 12.06 2.10 -12.50
N SER A 427 12.54 3.34 -12.40
CA SER A 427 12.29 4.33 -13.45
C SER A 427 12.92 3.95 -14.77
N SER A 428 14.09 3.31 -14.73
CA SER A 428 14.69 2.72 -15.92
C SER A 428 13.81 1.60 -16.49
N LEU A 429 13.24 0.71 -15.69
CA LEU A 429 12.36 -0.36 -16.17
C LEU A 429 11.06 0.18 -16.81
N TRP A 430 10.41 1.11 -16.12
CA TRP A 430 9.07 1.60 -16.45
C TRP A 430 9.06 2.80 -17.42
N GLY A 431 10.21 3.46 -17.61
CA GLY A 431 10.33 4.64 -18.47
C GLY A 431 9.76 5.91 -17.86
N GLY A 432 9.60 5.96 -16.53
CA GLY A 432 9.05 7.08 -15.81
C GLY A 432 9.20 6.91 -14.31
N ASP A 433 8.96 7.98 -13.56
CA ASP A 433 9.01 7.94 -12.10
C ASP A 433 8.01 6.95 -11.50
N VAL A 434 8.43 6.26 -10.44
CA VAL A 434 7.56 5.40 -9.62
C VAL A 434 7.27 6.05 -8.29
N ASN A 435 6.24 5.55 -7.61
CA ASN A 435 5.82 6.06 -6.30
C ASN A 435 5.87 4.98 -5.21
N TRP A 436 5.42 5.37 -4.02
CA TRP A 436 5.42 4.50 -2.85
C TRP A 436 4.54 3.26 -3.00
N ARG A 437 3.47 3.28 -3.81
CA ARG A 437 2.64 2.09 -4.08
C ARG A 437 3.43 1.05 -4.86
N THR A 438 4.23 1.48 -5.83
CA THR A 438 5.18 0.60 -6.52
C THR A 438 6.25 0.06 -5.59
N ALA A 439 6.86 0.91 -4.77
CA ALA A 439 7.90 0.50 -3.81
C ALA A 439 7.38 -0.52 -2.78
N LEU A 440 6.22 -0.25 -2.16
CA LEU A 440 5.67 -1.13 -1.14
C LEU A 440 5.08 -2.42 -1.71
N SER A 441 4.52 -2.41 -2.93
CA SER A 441 4.14 -3.67 -3.61
C SER A 441 5.35 -4.53 -3.96
N TYR A 442 6.46 -3.92 -4.36
CA TYR A 442 7.73 -4.61 -4.52
C TYR A 442 8.21 -5.21 -3.19
N ASP A 443 8.17 -4.45 -2.09
CA ASP A 443 8.52 -4.93 -0.75
C ASP A 443 7.64 -6.12 -0.30
N ALA A 444 6.33 -6.05 -0.53
CA ALA A 444 5.41 -7.14 -0.22
C ALA A 444 5.80 -8.43 -0.96
N PHE A 445 6.14 -8.33 -2.25
CA PHE A 445 6.63 -9.47 -3.02
C PHE A 445 7.96 -10.00 -2.50
N GLN A 446 8.91 -9.11 -2.17
CA GLN A 446 10.20 -9.50 -1.60
C GLN A 446 10.05 -10.22 -0.26
N ALA A 447 9.11 -9.79 0.59
CA ALA A 447 8.78 -10.47 1.83
C ALA A 447 8.25 -11.90 1.57
N PHE A 448 7.34 -12.08 0.60
CA PHE A 448 6.92 -13.42 0.17
C PHE A 448 8.08 -14.26 -0.34
N ARG A 449 8.99 -13.68 -1.13
CA ARG A 449 10.14 -14.38 -1.70
C ARG A 449 11.09 -14.88 -0.60
N SER A 450 11.37 -14.04 0.39
CA SER A 450 12.17 -14.42 1.57
C SER A 450 11.46 -15.47 2.43
N ALA A 451 10.16 -15.31 2.69
CA ALA A 451 9.39 -16.25 3.51
C ALA A 451 9.29 -17.64 2.84
N ARG A 452 9.10 -17.66 1.52
CA ARG A 452 9.15 -18.89 0.71
C ARG A 452 10.50 -19.59 0.86
N SER A 453 11.60 -18.85 0.77
CA SER A 453 12.95 -19.41 0.96
C SER A 453 13.14 -19.99 2.36
N ALA A 454 12.72 -19.25 3.39
CA ALA A 454 12.83 -19.70 4.79
C ALA A 454 11.96 -20.93 5.07
N GLY A 455 10.78 -21.01 4.46
CA GLY A 455 9.84 -22.12 4.59
C GLY A 455 10.10 -23.29 3.62
N ASN A 456 11.16 -23.25 2.80
CA ASN A 456 11.47 -24.25 1.76
C ASN A 456 10.28 -24.55 0.82
N VAL A 457 9.53 -23.52 0.45
CA VAL A 457 8.28 -23.67 -0.31
C VAL A 457 8.56 -23.79 -1.82
N THR A 458 7.95 -24.79 -2.45
CA THR A 458 8.04 -25.08 -3.88
C THR A 458 6.66 -25.07 -4.53
N ALA A 459 6.60 -25.11 -5.86
CA ALA A 459 5.33 -25.18 -6.58
C ALA A 459 4.45 -26.39 -6.18
N ALA A 460 5.06 -27.45 -5.63
CA ALA A 460 4.35 -28.65 -5.16
C ALA A 460 3.83 -28.55 -3.72
N SER A 461 4.17 -27.49 -2.97
CA SER A 461 3.88 -27.42 -1.53
C SER A 461 2.40 -27.16 -1.19
N GLY A 462 1.59 -26.67 -2.14
CA GLY A 462 0.16 -26.44 -1.95
C GLY A 462 -0.19 -25.71 -0.64
N GLN A 463 -1.19 -26.20 0.09
CA GLN A 463 -1.64 -25.63 1.37
C GLN A 463 -0.56 -25.65 2.46
N GLN A 464 0.30 -26.67 2.51
CA GLN A 464 1.42 -26.71 3.46
C GLN A 464 2.40 -25.56 3.20
N GLY A 465 2.57 -25.19 1.93
CA GLY A 465 3.35 -24.01 1.53
C GLY A 465 2.80 -22.70 2.09
N ARG A 466 1.47 -22.54 2.12
CA ARG A 466 0.81 -21.36 2.71
C ARG A 466 1.10 -21.26 4.21
N ALA A 467 0.93 -22.37 4.95
CA ALA A 467 1.24 -22.44 6.37
C ALA A 467 2.71 -22.11 6.65
N ALA A 468 3.64 -22.67 5.87
CA ALA A 468 5.07 -22.41 6.01
C ALA A 468 5.44 -20.95 5.72
N ILE A 469 4.82 -20.32 4.71
CA ILE A 469 5.01 -18.88 4.43
C ILE A 469 4.48 -18.03 5.58
N GLY A 470 3.26 -18.29 6.06
CA GLY A 470 2.67 -17.54 7.18
C GLY A 470 3.51 -17.63 8.46
N GLN A 471 3.98 -18.84 8.79
CA GLN A 471 4.89 -19.07 9.91
C GLN A 471 6.23 -18.35 9.75
N ALA A 472 6.81 -18.38 8.55
CA ALA A 472 8.05 -17.68 8.26
C ALA A 472 7.89 -16.17 8.42
N LEU A 473 6.81 -15.57 7.89
CA LEU A 473 6.51 -14.14 8.03
C LEU A 473 6.30 -13.72 9.48
N ALA A 474 5.64 -14.56 10.30
CA ALA A 474 5.38 -14.30 11.71
C ALA A 474 6.57 -14.59 12.66
N GLY A 475 7.66 -15.18 12.14
CA GLY A 475 8.81 -15.57 12.95
C GLY A 475 9.59 -14.38 13.50
N GLN A 476 10.04 -14.44 14.76
CA GLN A 476 10.77 -13.35 15.44
C GLN A 476 12.10 -12.96 14.78
N GLY A 477 12.67 -13.84 13.94
CA GLY A 477 13.90 -13.58 13.16
C GLY A 477 13.66 -13.27 11.69
N PHE A 478 12.40 -13.12 11.25
CA PHE A 478 12.10 -12.85 9.86
C PHE A 478 12.67 -11.51 9.43
N SER A 479 13.39 -11.51 8.32
CA SER A 479 13.83 -10.29 7.65
C SER A 479 13.86 -10.50 6.14
N ALA A 480 13.39 -9.49 5.41
CA ALA A 480 13.56 -9.39 3.97
C ALA A 480 14.20 -8.05 3.60
N THR A 481 14.87 -8.00 2.45
CA THR A 481 15.40 -6.75 1.90
C THR A 481 14.47 -6.25 0.80
N GLY A 482 13.93 -5.06 0.99
CA GLY A 482 13.06 -4.37 0.04
C GLY A 482 13.64 -3.05 -0.47
N SER A 483 12.86 -2.40 -1.31
CA SER A 483 13.04 -1.05 -1.82
C SER A 483 13.04 0.02 -0.73
N THR A 484 12.34 -0.21 0.38
CA THR A 484 12.28 0.73 1.51
C THR A 484 13.11 0.26 2.71
N GLY A 485 14.12 -0.58 2.46
CA GLY A 485 15.03 -1.13 3.48
C GLY A 485 14.58 -2.48 4.03
N ALA A 486 14.99 -2.79 5.26
CA ALA A 486 14.68 -4.07 5.91
C ALA A 486 13.19 -4.19 6.26
N ILE A 487 12.60 -5.36 5.97
CA ILE A 487 11.19 -5.67 6.22
C ILE A 487 11.13 -6.74 7.32
N SER A 488 10.41 -6.44 8.39
CA SER A 488 10.10 -7.35 9.49
C SER A 488 8.73 -6.99 10.06
N PHE A 489 8.03 -7.95 10.64
CA PHE A 489 6.68 -7.75 11.14
C PHE A 489 6.62 -7.87 12.67
N LEU A 490 5.82 -7.00 13.28
CA LEU A 490 5.38 -7.13 14.66
C LEU A 490 4.42 -8.34 14.78
N PRO A 491 4.13 -8.83 16.00
CA PRO A 491 3.14 -9.89 16.19
C PRO A 491 1.75 -9.57 15.60
N SER A 492 1.39 -8.28 15.49
CA SER A 492 0.17 -7.82 14.82
C SER A 492 0.21 -7.98 13.28
N GLY A 493 1.34 -8.30 12.68
CA GLY A 493 1.54 -8.29 11.23
C GLY A 493 1.90 -6.92 10.66
N ASP A 494 1.99 -5.89 11.50
CA ASP A 494 2.38 -4.54 11.09
C ASP A 494 3.90 -4.43 10.93
N ARG A 495 4.35 -3.71 9.91
CA ARG A 495 5.74 -3.24 9.83
C ARG A 495 5.90 -1.98 10.68
N ASN A 496 6.89 -1.99 11.58
CA ASN A 496 7.29 -0.77 12.27
C ASN A 496 8.23 0.04 11.37
N THR A 497 7.71 1.09 10.74
CA THR A 497 8.50 1.98 9.86
C THR A 497 8.02 3.42 9.96
N THR A 498 8.85 4.35 9.50
CA THR A 498 8.60 5.78 9.62
C THR A 498 7.75 6.29 8.45
N VAL A 499 7.11 7.44 8.67
CA VAL A 499 6.37 8.18 7.65
C VAL A 499 7.22 9.40 7.25
N LEU A 500 7.21 9.74 5.97
CA LEU A 500 7.81 10.96 5.43
C LEU A 500 6.72 12.03 5.26
N LEU A 501 7.13 13.29 5.36
CA LEU A 501 6.31 14.41 4.94
C LEU A 501 6.83 14.92 3.59
N VAL A 502 5.91 15.17 2.67
CA VAL A 502 6.18 15.86 1.41
C VAL A 502 5.31 17.10 1.35
N GLN A 503 5.78 18.13 0.67
CA GLN A 503 5.04 19.37 0.44
C GLN A 503 4.80 19.54 -1.06
N VAL A 504 3.63 20.02 -1.44
CA VAL A 504 3.36 20.39 -2.83
C VAL A 504 4.05 21.73 -3.14
N GLU A 505 4.97 21.72 -4.09
CA GLU A 505 5.73 22.89 -4.52
C GLU A 505 5.68 23.05 -6.05
N PRO A 506 5.90 24.25 -6.61
CA PRO A 506 6.12 24.41 -8.04
C PRO A 506 7.31 23.56 -8.50
N GLY A 507 7.13 22.80 -9.59
CA GLY A 507 8.12 21.85 -10.05
C GLY A 507 7.79 21.22 -11.40
N SER A 508 8.76 20.55 -12.02
CA SER A 508 8.62 20.01 -13.38
C SER A 508 8.70 18.48 -13.44
N ARG A 509 8.99 17.79 -12.33
CA ARG A 509 9.25 16.35 -12.34
C ARG A 509 8.01 15.53 -12.70
N SER A 510 6.85 15.92 -12.19
CA SER A 510 5.56 15.28 -12.47
C SER A 510 4.99 15.61 -13.85
N GLY A 511 5.51 16.65 -14.51
CA GLY A 511 4.94 17.22 -15.73
C GLY A 511 3.66 18.05 -15.53
N THR A 512 3.25 18.31 -14.28
CA THR A 512 2.02 19.06 -13.96
C THR A 512 2.25 20.54 -13.61
N GLY A 513 3.52 20.96 -13.51
CA GLY A 513 3.90 22.28 -12.98
C GLY A 513 4.04 22.32 -11.45
N PHE A 514 3.70 21.23 -10.77
CA PHE A 514 3.84 21.06 -9.33
C PHE A 514 4.45 19.70 -9.00
N ASP A 515 5.10 19.55 -7.86
CA ASP A 515 5.71 18.31 -7.41
C ASP A 515 5.45 18.09 -5.92
N PHE A 516 5.43 16.84 -5.50
CA PHE A 516 5.59 16.49 -4.09
C PHE A 516 7.08 16.47 -3.77
N VAL A 517 7.51 17.32 -2.84
CA VAL A 517 8.92 17.49 -2.45
C VAL A 517 9.08 17.08 -0.99
N PRO A 518 9.98 16.14 -0.65
CA PRO A 518 10.21 15.75 0.74
C PRO A 518 10.66 16.92 1.60
N LEU A 519 10.05 17.05 2.78
CA LEU A 519 10.54 17.95 3.80
C LEU A 519 11.91 17.46 4.34
N PRO A 520 12.76 18.38 4.86
CA PRO A 520 14.11 18.08 5.34
C PRO A 520 14.19 16.94 6.35
#